data_AF-A0A7W0WA68-F1
#
_entry.id   AF-A0A7W0WA68-F1
#
_cell.length_a   1.000
_cell.length_b   1.000
_cell.length_c   1.000
_cell.angle_alpha   90.00
_cell.angle_beta   90.00
_cell.angle_gamma   90.00
#
_symmetry.space_group_name_H-M   'P 1'
#
loop_
_entity.id
_entity.type
_entity.pdbx_description
1 polymer ?
#
loop_
_entity_poly.entity_id
_entity_poly.type
_entity_poly.pdbx_seq_one_letter_code
_entity_poly.pdbx_strand_id
1 'polypeptide(L)' 'GSDLDGGFGLEAIPAELNTWGDLAKIGATLQSAGWQPADIANVLGENWRRWLGRALG' A
#
# COMPACT_ATOMS: atom_id res chain seq x y z
N GLY A 1 -1.87 -4.00 4.32
CA GLY A 1 -3.26 -3.55 4.51
C GLY A 1 -3.18 -2.21 5.18
N SER A 2 -3.99 -1.24 4.75
CA SER A 2 -3.91 0.14 5.20
C SER A 2 -4.84 0.46 6.38
N ASP A 3 -5.86 -0.36 6.63
CA ASP A 3 -6.76 -0.24 7.77
C ASP A 3 -7.45 1.14 7.93
N LEU A 4 -7.63 1.84 6.81
CA LEU A 4 -8.07 3.24 6.76
C LEU A 4 -9.48 3.48 7.31
N ASP A 5 -10.30 2.43 7.39
CA ASP A 5 -11.67 2.45 7.94
C ASP A 5 -11.85 1.53 9.16
N GLY A 6 -10.77 0.92 9.66
CA GLY A 6 -10.80 -0.18 10.64
C GLY A 6 -10.89 0.22 12.12
N GLY A 7 -10.95 1.52 12.44
CA GLY A 7 -11.25 1.98 13.80
C GLY A 7 -10.05 2.26 14.72
N PHE A 8 -8.80 2.23 14.23
CA PHE A 8 -7.63 2.69 15.00
C PHE A 8 -7.52 4.22 15.16
N GLY A 9 -8.43 4.97 14.52
CA GLY A 9 -8.42 6.44 14.52
C GLY A 9 -7.35 7.01 13.59
N LEU A 10 -7.58 8.23 13.10
CA LEU A 10 -6.65 8.98 12.23
C LEU A 10 -5.25 9.17 12.87
N GLU A 11 -5.10 8.91 14.16
CA GLU A 11 -3.87 9.07 14.92
C GLU A 11 -2.89 7.89 14.76
N ALA A 12 -3.38 6.75 14.27
CA ALA A 12 -2.57 5.56 14.05
C ALA A 12 -1.95 5.49 12.63
N ILE A 13 -2.27 6.46 11.76
CA ILE A 13 -1.72 6.56 10.41
C ILE A 13 -0.88 7.83 10.29
N PRO A 14 0.21 7.83 9.50
CA PRO A 14 0.96 9.05 9.19
C PRO A 14 0.00 10.13 8.67
N ALA A 15 0.15 11.36 9.15
CA ALA A 15 -0.76 12.47 8.79
C ALA A 15 -0.80 12.73 7.27
N GLU A 16 0.25 12.32 6.55
CA GLU A 16 0.37 12.41 5.10
C GLU A 16 -0.50 11.38 4.35
N LEU A 17 -1.04 10.37 5.03
CA LEU A 17 -1.89 9.30 4.50
C LEU A 17 -3.31 9.45 5.04
N ASN A 18 -4.12 10.30 4.42
CA ASN A 18 -5.44 10.68 4.92
C ASN A 18 -6.60 10.08 4.09
N THR A 19 -6.32 9.66 2.85
CA THR A 19 -7.31 9.10 1.92
C THR A 19 -6.76 7.88 1.18
N TRP A 20 -7.63 7.10 0.55
CA TRP A 20 -7.20 6.00 -0.32
C TRP A 20 -6.24 6.44 -1.44
N GLY A 21 -6.38 7.69 -1.92
CA GLY A 21 -5.51 8.27 -2.95
C GLY A 21 -4.08 8.48 -2.46
N ASP A 22 -3.87 8.56 -1.15
CA ASP A 22 -2.54 8.76 -0.57
C ASP A 22 -1.69 7.49 -0.55
N LEU A 23 -2.26 6.32 -0.82
CA LEU A 23 -1.48 5.09 -0.99
C LEU A 23 -0.46 5.20 -2.12
N ALA A 24 -0.70 6.06 -3.12
CA ALA A 24 0.29 6.37 -4.15
C ALA A 24 1.56 7.03 -3.58
N LYS A 25 1.46 7.77 -2.47
CA LYS A 25 2.62 8.39 -1.79
C LYS A 25 3.60 7.34 -1.26
N ILE A 26 3.10 6.18 -0.83
CA ILE A 26 3.94 5.06 -0.41
C ILE A 26 4.85 4.63 -1.57
N GLY A 27 4.31 4.56 -2.79
CA GLY A 27 5.10 4.26 -3.98
C GLY A 27 6.20 5.30 -4.25
N ALA A 28 5.87 6.59 -4.15
CA ALA A 28 6.84 7.68 -4.32
C ALA A 28 7.94 7.67 -3.25
N THR A 29 7.59 7.38 -1.98
CA THR A 29 8.56 7.25 -0.89
C THR A 29 9.50 6.07 -1.12
N LEU A 30 8.98 4.90 -1.51
CA LEU A 30 9.80 3.72 -1.81
C LEU A 30 10.74 3.95 -3.00
N GLN A 31 10.26 4.63 -4.04
CA GLN A 31 11.11 5.02 -5.18
C GLN A 31 12.24 5.95 -4.74
N SER A 32 11.95 6.94 -3.90
CA SER A 32 12.95 7.86 -3.35
C SER A 32 13.97 7.13 -2.45
N ALA A 33 13.57 6.01 -1.84
CA ALA A 33 14.43 5.12 -1.07
C ALA A 33 15.22 4.12 -1.94
N GLY A 34 15.13 4.18 -3.27
CA GLY A 34 15.92 3.36 -4.20
C GLY A 34 15.36 1.97 -4.51
N TRP A 35 14.10 1.71 -4.17
CA TRP A 35 13.45 0.43 -4.49
C TRP A 35 13.24 0.29 -6.00
N GLN A 36 13.34 -0.94 -6.49
CA GLN A 36 13.10 -1.21 -7.90
C GLN A 36 11.62 -1.06 -8.24
N PRO A 37 11.26 -0.59 -9.45
CA PRO A 37 9.87 -0.43 -9.85
C PRO A 37 9.02 -1.70 -9.69
N ALA A 38 9.62 -2.87 -9.93
CA ALA A 38 8.95 -4.16 -9.75
C ALA A 38 8.59 -4.43 -8.28
N ASP A 39 9.46 -4.09 -7.34
CA ASP A 39 9.21 -4.28 -5.91
C ASP A 39 8.14 -3.32 -5.40
N ILE A 40 8.14 -2.08 -5.89
CA ILE A 40 7.10 -1.08 -5.58
C ILE A 40 5.74 -1.59 -6.06
N ALA A 41 5.64 -2.08 -7.30
CA ALA A 41 4.41 -2.66 -7.83
C ALA A 41 3.93 -3.88 -7.02
N ASN A 42 4.88 -4.71 -6.57
CA ASN A 42 4.59 -5.84 -5.68
C ASN A 42 3.98 -5.41 -4.35
N VAL A 43 4.52 -4.35 -3.71
CA VAL A 43 4.00 -3.79 -2.46
C VAL A 43 2.62 -3.14 -2.66
N LEU A 44 2.44 -2.38 -3.74
CA LEU A 44 1.21 -1.62 -4.00
C LEU A 44 0.01 -2.50 -4.40
N GLY A 45 0.22 -3.75 -4.82
CA GLY A 45 -0.91 -4.65 -5.06
C GLY A 45 -0.62 -5.96 -5.75
N GLU A 46 0.48 -6.10 -6.50
CA GLU A 46 0.72 -7.32 -7.29
C GLU A 46 0.92 -8.57 -6.43
N ASN A 47 1.48 -8.44 -5.22
CA ASN A 47 1.53 -9.55 -4.26
C ASN A 47 0.12 -10.06 -3.89
N TRP A 48 -0.78 -9.14 -3.57
CA TRP A 48 -2.16 -9.46 -3.21
C TRP A 48 -2.94 -10.06 -4.37
N ARG A 49 -2.80 -9.49 -5.57
CA ARG A 49 -3.44 -10.02 -6.78
C ARG A 49 -3.02 -11.48 -7.05
N ARG A 50 -1.73 -11.78 -6.95
CA ARG A 50 -1.21 -13.15 -7.10
C ARG A 50 -1.73 -14.10 -6.03
N TRP A 51 -1.82 -13.65 -4.78
CA TRP A 51 -2.34 -14.46 -3.69
C TRP A 51 -3.83 -14.76 -3.86
N LEU A 52 -4.64 -13.72 -4.14
CA LEU A 52 -6.08 -13.87 -4.39
C LEU A 52 -6.37 -14.78 -5.58
N GLY A 53 -5.61 -14.66 -6.67
CA GLY A 53 -5.75 -15.54 -7.83
C GLY A 53 -5.45 -17.01 -7.53
N ARG A 54 -4.60 -17.32 -6.54
CA ARG A 54 -4.35 -18.70 -6.08
C ARG A 54 -5.38 -19.19 -5.06
N ALA A 55 -5.99 -18.28 -4.29
CA ALA A 55 -6.93 -18.64 -3.24
C ALA A 55 -8.37 -18.78 -3.75
N LEU A 56 -8.71 -18.09 -4.84
CA LEU A 56 -10.06 -18.03 -5.42
C LEU A 56 -10.19 -18.82 -6.73
N GLY A 57 -9.10 -19.37 -7.25
CA GLY A 57 -9.08 -20.29 -8.39
C GLY A 57 -8.81 -21.71 -7.93
#